data_AF-A0A9P6MRQ5-F1
#
_entry.id   AF-A0A9P6MRQ5-F1
#
_cell.length_a   1.000
_cell.length_b   1.000
_cell.length_c   1.000
_cell.angle_alpha   90.00
_cell.angle_beta   90.00
_cell.angle_gamma   90.00
#
_symmetry.space_group_name_H-M   'P 1'
#
loop_
_entity.id
_entity.type
_entity.pdbx_description
1 polymer ?
#
loop_
_entity_poly.entity_id
_entity_poly.type
_entity_poly.pdbx_seq_one_letter_code
_entity_poly.pdbx_strand_id
1 'polypeptide(L)'
;MLDKHLTLFCLVVDGEATSNAFSVEIDSNKTVDGFKKLIKAEKSPEFDDIVADKLTLWRVSIPDDNEDDIPILLNSVSNDEKKKLKATSELIEVFEEKPPKKTIRIIVQRAPPVQAPVPVRALTPLSSYPSDESRSNTSLCADAPVAERFESNVLLKRLKGMQSQDLPVFGVSGCGKTRSVIEMLCLQWGFYFNAVKNDIGSDDLSYLAERIDAKVLEEQGANANTLFAKNTTLLLFLSRLLILNYCLRVPDCRQTFTSASWTILQVCPTMFNNVFSELFRELYAKLKTHAITESELLPIVRDEFQSAQESLVAFNYPNFSSESKLRLVVDDAQILSDKGSTTFRSSSAQADLRPMLSPVLNGFRAIGGRGELTIIYCGTGLSIRTLHWAMSSGDGVKEYGSSTFPYIEFGGWMDSDLVQSYIDRIKEQLPEDDSKRIVDTLILPAAIDMLHKRLAGRYRPIVTCIEGILETGKWETAINNTETMITSWKDRERRDNLCGELNRLETKIANHPELFTSCSSIRETLGLFLFRNRLLDASLTVLENEVQLVEAAFGRIKLFEGAARTVLDEPFALKATNNYFREKDPSLISAAERAMLHSDNASAHGNMGKH
;
A
#
# COMPACT_ATOMS: atom_id res chain seq x y z
N MET A 1 20.93 -27.28 48.89
CA MET A 1 19.58 -26.75 48.59
C MET A 1 19.67 -26.15 47.20
N LEU A 2 18.91 -26.65 46.22
CA LEU A 2 18.85 -25.98 44.92
C LEU A 2 18.29 -24.57 45.14
N ASP A 3 18.94 -23.56 44.57
CA ASP A 3 18.42 -22.19 44.53
C ASP A 3 17.03 -22.26 43.89
N LYS A 4 16.00 -21.86 44.66
CA LYS A 4 14.62 -21.90 44.16
C LYS A 4 14.34 -20.81 43.14
N HIS A 5 15.23 -19.82 42.99
CA HIS A 5 15.09 -18.70 42.08
C HIS A 5 16.12 -18.74 40.95
N LEU A 6 15.65 -18.56 39.71
CA LEU A 6 16.43 -18.43 38.50
C LEU A 6 16.41 -16.97 38.03
N THR A 7 17.57 -16.44 37.69
CA THR A 7 17.70 -15.18 36.94
C THR A 7 18.02 -15.54 35.49
N LEU A 8 17.09 -15.26 34.58
CA LEU A 8 17.23 -15.59 33.16
C LEU A 8 17.35 -14.32 32.33
N PHE A 9 18.42 -14.22 31.53
CA PHE A 9 18.61 -13.14 30.56
C PHE A 9 17.83 -13.42 29.28
N CYS A 10 17.00 -12.45 28.92
CA CYS A 10 16.03 -12.49 27.83
C CYS A 10 16.39 -11.44 26.76
N LEU A 11 16.19 -11.77 25.49
CA LEU A 11 16.35 -10.86 24.36
C LEU A 11 15.14 -10.96 23.42
N VAL A 12 14.68 -9.84 22.85
CA VAL A 12 13.51 -9.83 21.94
C VAL A 12 13.98 -10.00 20.49
N VAL A 13 13.26 -10.80 19.69
CA VAL A 13 13.66 -11.25 18.32
C VAL A 13 13.68 -10.15 17.25
N ASP A 14 13.29 -8.92 17.56
CA ASP A 14 13.12 -7.86 16.55
C ASP A 14 14.46 -7.22 16.09
N GLY A 15 15.54 -8.01 15.99
CA GLY A 15 16.86 -7.55 15.56
C GLY A 15 17.60 -6.74 16.62
N GLU A 16 17.37 -7.01 17.90
CA GLU A 16 18.08 -6.35 18.99
C GLU A 16 19.50 -6.94 19.16
N ALA A 17 20.46 -6.06 19.50
CA ALA A 17 21.81 -6.46 19.92
C ALA A 17 21.79 -7.06 21.34
N THR A 18 22.81 -7.85 21.71
CA THR A 18 22.89 -8.47 23.05
C THR A 18 22.88 -7.45 24.19
N SER A 19 23.34 -6.22 23.94
CA SER A 19 23.32 -5.09 24.88
C SER A 19 21.91 -4.71 25.36
N ASN A 20 20.86 -5.08 24.63
CA ASN A 20 19.46 -4.86 25.01
C ASN A 20 18.86 -6.02 25.83
N ALA A 21 19.65 -7.03 26.20
CA ALA A 21 19.19 -8.12 27.03
C ALA A 21 18.75 -7.64 28.41
N PHE A 22 17.67 -8.22 28.93
CA PHE A 22 17.09 -7.89 30.24
C PHE A 22 16.92 -9.14 31.08
N SER A 23 17.04 -9.01 32.40
CA SER A 23 16.92 -10.13 33.33
C SER A 23 15.50 -10.25 33.87
N VAL A 24 14.99 -11.47 34.00
CA VAL A 24 13.75 -11.78 34.71
C VAL A 24 14.02 -12.80 35.80
N GLU A 25 13.59 -12.51 37.02
CA GLU A 25 13.68 -13.41 38.17
C GLU A 25 12.40 -14.25 38.31
N ILE A 26 12.55 -15.57 38.43
CA ILE A 26 11.41 -16.49 38.55
C ILE A 26 11.78 -17.72 39.38
N ASP A 27 10.81 -18.25 40.14
CA ASP A 27 11.00 -19.52 40.86
C ASP A 27 11.10 -20.69 39.85
N SER A 28 12.13 -21.52 40.00
CA SER A 28 12.40 -22.70 39.18
C SER A 28 11.23 -23.68 39.05
N ASN A 29 10.33 -23.74 40.05
CA ASN A 29 9.14 -24.60 40.04
C ASN A 29 7.96 -24.00 39.26
N LYS A 30 8.12 -22.80 38.69
CA LYS A 30 7.08 -22.17 37.86
C LYS A 30 7.16 -22.71 36.43
N THR A 31 6.03 -22.63 35.76
CA THR A 31 5.91 -23.05 34.36
C THR A 31 6.36 -21.93 33.42
N VAL A 32 6.63 -22.30 32.17
CA VAL A 32 6.89 -21.36 31.08
C VAL A 32 5.72 -20.38 30.88
N ASP A 33 4.46 -20.77 31.15
CA ASP A 33 3.31 -19.84 31.16
C ASP A 33 3.46 -18.73 32.21
N GLY A 34 3.84 -19.08 33.44
CA GLY A 34 4.12 -18.11 34.50
C GLY A 34 5.25 -17.16 34.10
N PHE A 35 6.27 -17.69 33.41
CA PHE A 35 7.39 -16.91 32.93
C PHE A 35 7.01 -15.89 31.83
N LYS A 36 6.14 -16.26 30.89
CA LYS A 36 5.62 -15.33 29.87
C LYS A 36 4.91 -14.13 30.48
N LYS A 37 4.17 -14.35 31.57
CA LYS A 37 3.46 -13.27 32.30
C LYS A 37 4.43 -12.31 32.97
N LEU A 38 5.53 -12.80 33.53
CA LEU A 38 6.58 -11.95 34.11
C LEU A 38 7.34 -11.16 33.04
N ILE A 39 7.69 -11.79 31.92
CA ILE A 39 8.33 -11.09 30.79
C ILE A 39 7.43 -9.95 30.28
N LYS A 40 6.12 -10.18 30.15
CA LYS A 40 5.17 -9.12 29.77
C LYS A 40 5.17 -7.96 30.77
N ALA A 41 5.17 -8.24 32.07
CA ALA A 41 5.17 -7.21 33.10
C ALA A 41 6.47 -6.39 33.09
N GLU A 42 7.62 -7.05 32.92
CA GLU A 42 8.94 -6.41 32.88
C GLU A 42 9.10 -5.46 31.69
N LYS A 43 8.50 -5.81 30.54
CA LYS A 43 8.55 -5.04 29.29
C LYS A 43 7.34 -4.11 29.09
N SER A 44 6.61 -3.74 30.13
CA SER A 44 5.55 -2.73 30.02
C SER A 44 6.17 -1.32 29.91
N PRO A 45 5.68 -0.42 29.02
CA PRO A 45 4.46 -0.52 28.21
C PRO A 45 4.64 -1.23 26.86
N GLU A 46 5.86 -1.61 26.50
CA GLU A 46 6.21 -2.16 25.19
C GLU A 46 5.39 -3.40 24.83
N PHE A 47 5.06 -4.26 25.80
CA PHE A 47 4.31 -5.52 25.61
C PHE A 47 2.82 -5.42 26.03
N ASP A 48 2.28 -4.22 26.27
CA ASP A 48 0.89 -4.05 26.73
C ASP A 48 -0.13 -4.52 25.68
N ASP A 49 0.21 -4.36 24.40
CA ASP A 49 -0.57 -4.71 23.21
C ASP A 49 -0.64 -6.23 22.94
N ILE A 50 0.21 -7.04 23.59
CA ILE A 50 0.30 -8.48 23.37
C ILE A 50 -0.18 -9.24 24.61
N VAL A 51 -1.13 -10.16 24.44
CA VAL A 51 -1.50 -11.12 25.49
C VAL A 51 -0.36 -12.13 25.73
N ALA A 52 -0.03 -12.40 27.00
CA ALA A 52 1.18 -13.15 27.37
C ALA A 52 1.28 -14.55 26.74
N ASP A 53 0.15 -15.21 26.48
CA ASP A 53 0.07 -16.53 25.84
C ASP A 53 0.60 -16.53 24.39
N LYS A 54 0.55 -15.37 23.71
CA LYS A 54 1.05 -15.18 22.33
C LYS A 54 2.56 -15.01 22.23
N LEU A 55 3.27 -14.79 23.35
CA LEU A 55 4.73 -14.80 23.35
C LEU A 55 5.25 -16.22 23.11
N THR A 56 6.19 -16.37 22.18
CA THR A 56 6.91 -17.64 21.97
C THR A 56 8.30 -17.53 22.57
N LEU A 57 8.63 -18.44 23.48
CA LEU A 57 9.94 -18.45 24.15
C LEU A 57 10.82 -19.57 23.57
N TRP A 58 12.07 -19.22 23.29
CA TRP A 58 13.09 -20.15 22.82
C TRP A 58 14.21 -20.22 23.84
N ARG A 59 14.56 -21.43 24.29
CA ARG A 59 15.80 -21.66 25.04
C ARG A 59 16.96 -21.58 24.05
N VAL A 60 17.95 -20.76 24.37
CA VAL A 60 19.20 -20.61 23.62
C VAL A 60 20.41 -20.58 24.57
N SER A 61 21.61 -20.51 24.01
CA SER A 61 22.85 -20.32 24.76
C SER A 61 23.78 -19.39 23.98
N ILE A 62 23.52 -18.08 24.01
CA ILE A 62 24.28 -17.10 23.24
C ILE A 62 25.24 -16.34 24.16
N PRO A 63 26.56 -16.43 23.96
CA PRO A 63 27.54 -15.65 24.72
C PRO A 63 27.34 -14.14 24.52
N ASP A 64 27.48 -13.39 25.61
CA ASP A 64 27.48 -11.92 25.63
C ASP A 64 28.91 -11.41 25.91
N ASP A 65 29.83 -11.81 25.05
CA ASP A 65 31.28 -11.53 25.16
C ASP A 65 31.87 -10.78 23.95
N ASN A 66 31.07 -10.48 22.92
CA ASN A 66 31.48 -9.70 21.76
C ASN A 66 31.18 -8.21 21.96
N GLU A 67 32.17 -7.34 21.69
CA GLU A 67 32.04 -5.87 21.77
C GLU A 67 31.29 -5.25 20.57
N ASP A 68 31.11 -6.03 19.51
CA ASP A 68 30.38 -5.62 18.32
C ASP A 68 28.88 -5.84 18.56
N ASP A 69 28.11 -4.76 18.78
CA ASP A 69 26.65 -4.72 18.99
C ASP A 69 25.85 -5.24 17.77
N ILE A 70 26.05 -6.51 17.40
CA ILE A 70 25.44 -7.13 16.22
C ILE A 70 24.02 -7.62 16.59
N PRO A 71 23.00 -7.21 15.82
CA PRO A 71 21.64 -7.76 15.92
C PRO A 71 21.59 -9.28 15.86
N ILE A 72 20.98 -9.92 16.86
CA ILE A 72 20.75 -11.37 16.83
C ILE A 72 19.41 -11.67 16.17
N LEU A 73 19.44 -12.41 15.07
CA LEU A 73 18.25 -12.96 14.45
C LEU A 73 18.04 -14.41 14.92
N LEU A 74 16.81 -14.78 15.29
CA LEU A 74 16.50 -16.16 15.69
C LEU A 74 16.85 -17.20 14.60
N ASN A 75 16.88 -16.79 13.34
CA ASN A 75 17.26 -17.63 12.20
C ASN A 75 18.78 -17.82 12.06
N SER A 76 19.61 -16.92 12.61
CA SER A 76 21.07 -17.09 12.62
C SER A 76 21.55 -18.01 13.76
N VAL A 77 20.71 -18.29 14.75
CA VAL A 77 20.99 -19.30 15.79
C VAL A 77 20.76 -20.71 15.23
N SER A 78 21.78 -21.56 15.31
CA SER A 78 21.75 -22.96 14.87
C SER A 78 20.57 -23.73 15.46
N ASN A 79 19.95 -24.61 14.68
CA ASN A 79 18.79 -25.40 15.12
C ASN A 79 19.11 -26.33 16.32
N ASP A 80 20.35 -26.76 16.45
CA ASP A 80 20.81 -27.60 17.56
C ASP A 80 20.98 -26.82 18.87
N GLU A 81 21.05 -25.49 18.80
CA GLU A 81 21.28 -24.59 19.95
C GLU A 81 20.02 -23.83 20.39
N LYS A 82 18.89 -23.99 19.66
CA LYS A 82 17.60 -23.38 20.01
C LYS A 82 16.51 -24.41 20.20
N LYS A 83 15.80 -24.33 21.33
CA LYS A 83 14.65 -25.21 21.64
C LYS A 83 13.42 -24.40 21.99
N LYS A 84 12.34 -24.57 21.23
CA LYS A 84 11.05 -23.94 21.52
C LYS A 84 10.47 -24.48 22.82
N LEU A 85 10.09 -23.59 23.74
CA LEU A 85 9.55 -23.96 25.04
C LEU A 85 8.03 -24.10 25.00
N LYS A 86 7.51 -25.19 25.57
CA LYS A 86 6.06 -25.42 25.73
C LYS A 86 5.59 -24.76 27.02
N ALA A 87 4.41 -24.15 27.00
CA ALA A 87 3.82 -23.46 28.15
C ALA A 87 3.66 -24.34 29.41
N THR A 88 3.49 -25.65 29.21
CA THR A 88 3.34 -26.65 30.27
C THR A 88 4.66 -27.12 30.89
N SER A 89 5.81 -26.75 30.33
CA SER A 89 7.11 -27.18 30.86
C SER A 89 7.45 -26.42 32.13
N GLU A 90 8.00 -27.11 33.13
CA GLU A 90 8.55 -26.47 34.33
C GLU A 90 9.95 -25.93 34.04
N LEU A 91 10.31 -24.77 34.60
CA LEU A 91 11.61 -24.15 34.32
C LEU A 91 12.78 -24.98 34.84
N ILE A 92 12.57 -25.75 35.92
CA ILE A 92 13.58 -26.66 36.48
C ILE A 92 13.98 -27.78 35.51
N GLU A 93 13.06 -28.29 34.70
CA GLU A 93 13.33 -29.29 33.65
C GLU A 93 13.98 -28.66 32.40
N VAL A 94 13.74 -27.36 32.17
CA VAL A 94 14.28 -26.64 31.02
C VAL A 94 15.73 -26.19 31.27
N PHE A 95 16.05 -25.85 32.52
CA PHE A 95 17.31 -25.25 32.96
C PHE A 95 17.95 -26.06 34.10
N GLU A 96 18.17 -27.36 33.86
CA GLU A 96 18.73 -28.30 34.85
C GLU A 96 20.16 -27.94 35.31
N GLU A 97 20.92 -27.19 34.51
CA GLU A 97 22.30 -26.78 34.82
C GLU A 97 22.39 -25.28 35.13
N LYS A 98 23.21 -24.94 36.14
CA LYS A 98 23.49 -23.55 36.51
C LYS A 98 24.03 -22.79 35.28
N PRO A 99 23.45 -21.64 34.91
CA PRO A 99 23.82 -20.99 33.66
C PRO A 99 25.29 -20.51 33.70
N PRO A 100 26.06 -20.75 32.61
CA PRO A 100 27.26 -19.97 32.33
C PRO A 100 27.03 -18.47 32.47
N LYS A 101 28.06 -17.79 32.97
CA LYS A 101 28.04 -16.33 33.16
C LYS A 101 28.02 -15.65 31.78
N LYS A 102 27.34 -14.51 31.68
CA LYS A 102 27.25 -13.69 30.45
C LYS A 102 26.68 -14.47 29.26
N THR A 103 25.47 -14.99 29.41
CA THR A 103 24.84 -15.77 28.35
C THR A 103 23.34 -15.45 28.31
N ILE A 104 22.85 -15.11 27.13
CA ILE A 104 21.42 -14.98 26.86
C ILE A 104 20.83 -16.39 26.77
N ARG A 105 19.78 -16.63 27.55
CA ARG A 105 19.18 -17.97 27.71
C ARG A 105 17.80 -18.09 27.09
N ILE A 106 17.14 -16.95 26.92
CA ILE A 106 15.79 -16.89 26.42
C ILE A 106 15.75 -15.88 25.27
N ILE A 107 15.25 -16.34 24.14
CA ILE A 107 14.81 -15.45 23.09
C ILE A 107 13.28 -15.36 23.16
N VAL A 108 12.77 -14.13 23.26
CA VAL A 108 11.35 -13.79 23.30
C VAL A 108 10.92 -13.38 21.89
N GLN A 109 10.20 -14.28 21.23
CA GLN A 109 9.62 -14.00 19.93
C GLN A 109 8.18 -13.52 20.12
N ARG A 110 7.90 -12.30 19.67
CA ARG A 110 6.53 -11.79 19.57
C ARG A 110 5.81 -12.58 18.47
N ALA A 111 4.53 -12.90 18.68
CA ALA A 111 3.72 -13.28 17.54
C ALA A 111 3.79 -12.11 16.54
N PRO A 112 3.97 -12.35 15.23
CA PRO A 112 3.80 -11.29 14.26
C PRO A 112 2.49 -10.57 14.59
N PRO A 113 2.43 -9.22 14.55
CA PRO A 113 1.15 -8.53 14.62
C PRO A 113 0.22 -9.25 13.63
N VAL A 114 -1.06 -9.41 13.98
CA VAL A 114 -2.04 -10.08 13.10
C VAL A 114 -2.11 -9.28 11.80
N GLN A 115 -1.20 -9.61 10.90
CA GLN A 115 -1.08 -9.15 9.54
C GLN A 115 -2.20 -9.88 8.81
N ALA A 116 -3.04 -9.13 8.12
CA ALA A 116 -3.77 -9.68 6.99
C ALA A 116 -2.76 -10.44 6.10
N PRO A 117 -3.13 -11.59 5.53
CA PRO A 117 -2.18 -12.49 4.89
C PRO A 117 -1.38 -11.75 3.82
N VAL A 118 -0.06 -11.67 4.04
CA VAL A 118 0.91 -11.34 3.00
C VAL A 118 1.37 -12.68 2.43
N PRO A 119 1.33 -12.91 1.10
CA PRO A 119 1.70 -14.18 0.52
C PRO A 119 3.17 -14.48 0.79
N VAL A 120 3.44 -15.65 1.36
CA VAL A 120 4.80 -16.21 1.45
C VAL A 120 5.24 -16.58 0.03
N ARG A 121 6.09 -15.76 -0.58
CA ARG A 121 6.92 -16.21 -1.71
C ARG A 121 7.92 -17.23 -1.16
N ALA A 122 7.67 -18.49 -1.44
CA ALA A 122 8.72 -19.50 -1.41
C ALA A 122 9.84 -19.06 -2.36
N LEU A 123 11.08 -19.09 -1.91
CA LEU A 123 12.11 -19.99 -2.43
C LEU A 123 13.43 -19.77 -1.68
N THR A 124 13.90 -20.84 -1.04
CA THR A 124 15.25 -21.04 -0.54
C THR A 124 16.26 -21.02 -1.71
N PRO A 125 17.50 -20.53 -1.50
CA PRO A 125 18.53 -20.57 -2.53
C PRO A 125 19.10 -22.00 -2.62
N LEU A 126 18.82 -22.69 -3.72
CA LEU A 126 19.53 -23.92 -4.07
C LEU A 126 20.90 -23.54 -4.66
N SER A 127 21.91 -23.67 -3.80
CA SER A 127 23.32 -23.76 -4.17
C SER A 127 23.58 -25.01 -5.02
N SER A 128 24.53 -24.87 -5.94
CA SER A 128 25.21 -25.88 -6.77
C SER A 128 24.46 -26.45 -7.97
N TYR A 129 24.81 -25.99 -9.18
CA TYR A 129 25.04 -26.88 -10.33
C TYR A 129 26.18 -26.33 -11.22
N PRO A 130 26.97 -27.22 -11.86
CA PRO A 130 28.19 -26.88 -12.58
C PRO A 130 27.92 -26.32 -13.97
N SER A 131 28.94 -25.65 -14.50
CA SER A 131 29.05 -25.11 -15.85
C SER A 131 28.71 -26.14 -16.92
N ASP A 132 27.69 -25.85 -17.72
CA ASP A 132 27.52 -26.45 -19.04
C ASP A 132 27.10 -25.37 -20.04
N GLU A 133 28.06 -24.98 -20.88
CA GLU A 133 27.88 -24.11 -22.05
C GLU A 133 27.08 -24.89 -23.11
N SER A 134 25.80 -24.55 -23.30
CA SER A 134 25.07 -24.62 -24.59
C SER A 134 23.55 -24.61 -24.43
N ARG A 135 22.94 -23.46 -24.11
CA ARG A 135 21.54 -23.21 -24.53
C ARG A 135 21.37 -21.79 -25.04
N SER A 136 20.99 -21.74 -26.30
CA SER A 136 20.65 -20.58 -27.11
C SER A 136 19.66 -19.64 -26.41
N ASN A 137 19.92 -18.34 -26.58
CA ASN A 137 19.03 -17.21 -26.28
C ASN A 137 17.56 -17.54 -26.53
N THR A 138 16.79 -17.69 -25.45
CA THR A 138 15.33 -17.56 -25.49
C THR A 138 14.93 -16.60 -24.39
N SER A 139 14.47 -15.43 -24.82
CA SER A 139 13.89 -14.33 -24.05
C SER A 139 12.87 -14.85 -23.03
N LEU A 140 13.15 -14.66 -21.74
CA LEU A 140 12.18 -14.79 -20.66
C LEU A 140 11.26 -13.57 -20.66
N CYS A 141 10.31 -13.54 -21.60
CA CYS A 141 9.08 -12.73 -21.59
C CYS A 141 8.28 -13.02 -22.88
N ALA A 142 7.49 -14.09 -22.88
CA ALA A 142 6.42 -14.27 -23.86
C ALA A 142 5.13 -13.64 -23.31
N ASP A 143 4.21 -13.02 -24.05
CA ASP A 143 4.22 -12.45 -25.40
C ASP A 143 3.03 -11.47 -25.46
N ALA A 144 3.32 -10.18 -25.32
CA ALA A 144 2.51 -9.11 -25.88
C ALA A 144 3.50 -8.06 -26.39
N PRO A 145 3.40 -7.60 -27.64
CA PRO A 145 4.22 -6.50 -28.14
C PRO A 145 4.19 -5.36 -27.12
N VAL A 146 5.35 -4.76 -26.83
CA VAL A 146 5.45 -3.61 -25.91
C VAL A 146 4.36 -2.57 -26.21
N ALA A 147 4.05 -2.34 -27.50
CA ALA A 147 2.96 -1.49 -27.95
C ALA A 147 1.58 -1.85 -27.34
N GLU A 148 1.20 -3.12 -27.27
CA GLU A 148 -0.06 -3.57 -26.66
C GLU A 148 -0.10 -3.30 -25.15
N ARG A 149 1.02 -3.51 -24.44
CA ARG A 149 1.13 -3.17 -23.00
C ARG A 149 1.02 -1.65 -22.77
N PHE A 150 1.56 -0.84 -23.68
CA PHE A 150 1.39 0.60 -23.68
C PHE A 150 -0.08 1.00 -23.88
N GLU A 151 -0.82 0.28 -24.73
CA GLU A 151 -2.25 0.52 -24.97
C GLU A 151 -3.16 -0.02 -23.87
N SER A 152 -2.72 -0.96 -23.04
CA SER A 152 -3.54 -1.43 -21.92
C SER A 152 -3.49 -0.51 -20.70
N ASN A 153 -2.41 0.27 -20.53
CA ASN A 153 -2.25 1.12 -19.35
C ASN A 153 -3.04 2.45 -19.46
N VAL A 154 -4.00 2.64 -18.57
CA VAL A 154 -4.90 3.82 -18.56
C VAL A 154 -4.16 5.14 -18.31
N LEU A 155 -3.08 5.14 -17.53
CA LEU A 155 -2.30 6.34 -17.24
C LEU A 155 -1.50 6.78 -18.44
N LEU A 156 -0.88 5.84 -19.17
CA LEU A 156 -0.14 6.14 -20.39
C LEU A 156 -1.04 6.78 -21.46
N LYS A 157 -2.28 6.31 -21.60
CA LYS A 157 -3.27 6.96 -22.47
C LYS A 157 -3.54 8.40 -22.03
N ARG A 158 -3.69 8.64 -20.72
CA ARG A 158 -3.98 9.98 -20.19
C ARG A 158 -2.81 10.95 -20.35
N LEU A 159 -1.58 10.43 -20.26
CA LEU A 159 -0.35 11.19 -20.40
C LEU A 159 -0.07 11.63 -21.84
N LYS A 160 -0.62 10.95 -22.85
CA LYS A 160 -0.50 11.37 -24.26
C LYS A 160 -1.12 12.77 -24.44
N GLY A 161 -0.31 13.73 -24.90
CA GLY A 161 -0.75 15.11 -25.15
C GLY A 161 -0.96 15.97 -23.89
N MET A 162 -0.63 15.46 -22.69
CA MET A 162 -0.77 16.22 -21.45
C MET A 162 0.32 17.28 -21.31
N GLN A 163 -0.10 18.53 -21.11
CA GLN A 163 0.80 19.68 -20.93
C GLN A 163 1.08 20.03 -19.47
N SER A 164 0.22 19.60 -18.54
CA SER A 164 0.43 19.83 -17.11
C SER A 164 1.64 19.04 -16.60
N GLN A 165 2.32 19.59 -15.60
CA GLN A 165 3.38 18.90 -14.87
C GLN A 165 2.80 17.87 -13.89
N ASP A 166 1.54 18.04 -13.48
CA ASP A 166 0.88 17.24 -12.46
C ASP A 166 -0.22 16.37 -13.08
N LEU A 167 -0.20 15.07 -12.74
CA LEU A 167 -1.29 14.14 -12.98
C LEU A 167 -1.76 13.56 -11.65
N PRO A 168 -2.74 14.18 -11.01
CA PRO A 168 -3.39 13.52 -9.89
C PRO A 168 -4.24 12.35 -10.37
N VAL A 169 -4.21 11.26 -9.63
CA VAL A 169 -4.96 10.04 -9.94
C VAL A 169 -5.99 9.81 -8.85
N PHE A 170 -7.23 10.10 -9.18
CA PHE A 170 -8.37 9.89 -8.30
C PHE A 170 -9.03 8.54 -8.61
N GLY A 171 -9.39 7.80 -7.55
CA GLY A 171 -10.06 6.52 -7.68
C GLY A 171 -10.21 5.81 -6.35
N VAL A 172 -11.12 4.86 -6.30
CA VAL A 172 -11.49 4.10 -5.11
C VAL A 172 -10.45 3.05 -4.70
N SER A 173 -10.54 2.57 -3.45
CA SER A 173 -9.69 1.46 -2.98
C SER A 173 -9.89 0.23 -3.88
N GLY A 174 -8.79 -0.37 -4.33
CA GLY A 174 -8.82 -1.60 -5.12
C GLY A 174 -9.07 -1.45 -6.62
N CYS A 175 -9.25 -0.24 -7.17
CA CYS A 175 -9.46 -0.02 -8.60
C CYS A 175 -8.19 -0.13 -9.47
N GLY A 176 -7.02 -0.37 -8.87
CA GLY A 176 -5.77 -0.62 -9.61
C GLY A 176 -4.86 0.59 -9.79
N LYS A 177 -4.98 1.65 -8.98
CA LYS A 177 -4.09 2.85 -9.03
C LYS A 177 -2.61 2.48 -8.93
N THR A 178 -2.21 1.88 -7.80
CA THR A 178 -0.85 1.40 -7.51
C THR A 178 -0.30 0.48 -8.60
N ARG A 179 -1.10 -0.51 -9.01
CA ARG A 179 -0.74 -1.39 -10.12
C ARG A 179 -0.48 -0.61 -11.41
N SER A 180 -1.35 0.34 -11.76
CA SER A 180 -1.24 1.11 -13.00
C SER A 180 0.00 2.02 -13.00
N VAL A 181 0.36 2.64 -11.87
CA VAL A 181 1.57 3.46 -11.78
C VAL A 181 2.84 2.61 -11.84
N ILE A 182 2.85 1.43 -11.23
CA ILE A 182 3.99 0.49 -11.30
C ILE A 182 4.14 -0.06 -12.72
N GLU A 183 3.07 -0.52 -13.34
CA GLU A 183 3.09 -0.98 -14.75
C GLU A 183 3.56 0.13 -15.69
N MET A 184 3.12 1.38 -15.45
CA MET A 184 3.59 2.54 -16.22
C MET A 184 5.10 2.75 -16.04
N LEU A 185 5.62 2.67 -14.82
CA LEU A 185 7.06 2.82 -14.55
C LEU A 185 7.89 1.65 -15.12
N CYS A 186 7.32 0.45 -15.23
CA CYS A 186 7.97 -0.62 -15.97
C CYS A 186 8.15 -0.28 -17.46
N LEU A 187 7.25 0.53 -18.02
CA LEU A 187 7.26 0.96 -19.43
C LEU A 187 7.93 2.31 -19.66
N GLN A 188 8.09 3.16 -18.64
CA GLN A 188 8.67 4.50 -18.74
C GLN A 188 9.61 4.78 -17.57
N TRP A 189 10.73 5.45 -17.84
CA TRP A 189 11.69 5.82 -16.79
C TRP A 189 11.09 6.81 -15.79
N GLY A 190 11.33 6.55 -14.50
CA GLY A 190 10.81 7.40 -13.45
C GLY A 190 11.03 6.85 -12.05
N PHE A 191 10.49 7.55 -11.06
CA PHE A 191 10.73 7.32 -9.64
C PHE A 191 9.44 6.93 -8.93
N TYR A 192 9.53 5.96 -8.03
CA TYR A 192 8.42 5.50 -7.21
C TYR A 192 8.67 5.79 -5.73
N PHE A 193 7.79 6.59 -5.14
CA PHE A 193 7.74 6.87 -3.72
C PHE A 193 6.40 6.41 -3.15
N ASN A 194 6.44 5.69 -2.03
CA ASN A 194 5.25 5.33 -1.26
C ASN A 194 5.27 6.08 0.08
N ALA A 195 4.17 6.74 0.42
CA ALA A 195 4.05 7.43 1.70
C ALA A 195 3.76 6.49 2.88
N VAL A 196 3.32 5.26 2.60
CA VAL A 196 3.06 4.22 3.62
C VAL A 196 4.37 3.59 4.09
N LYS A 197 4.46 3.37 5.40
CA LYS A 197 5.60 2.69 6.05
C LYS A 197 5.41 1.17 6.04
N ASN A 198 6.48 0.41 5.83
CA ASN A 198 6.48 -1.06 5.81
C ASN A 198 5.51 -1.66 4.78
N ASP A 199 5.35 -1.00 3.63
CA ASP A 199 4.57 -1.48 2.49
C ASP A 199 5.51 -1.67 1.28
N ILE A 200 4.94 -1.82 0.08
CA ILE A 200 5.72 -1.75 -1.16
C ILE A 200 6.45 -0.40 -1.27
N GLY A 201 7.64 -0.40 -1.85
CA GLY A 201 8.46 0.80 -1.91
C GLY A 201 9.38 0.96 -0.71
N SER A 202 10.21 2.00 -0.77
CA SER A 202 11.17 2.32 0.29
C SER A 202 10.51 3.19 1.35
N ASP A 203 10.95 3.05 2.60
CA ASP A 203 10.53 3.87 3.73
C ASP A 203 11.17 5.28 3.74
N ASP A 204 11.77 5.72 2.64
CA ASP A 204 12.47 7.00 2.57
C ASP A 204 11.50 8.20 2.60
N LEU A 205 10.37 8.11 1.88
CA LEU A 205 9.32 9.13 1.95
C LEU A 205 8.58 9.12 3.30
N SER A 206 8.30 7.95 3.87
CA SER A 206 7.68 7.86 5.20
C SER A 206 8.63 8.39 6.29
N TYR A 207 9.93 8.09 6.20
CA TYR A 207 10.97 8.66 7.05
C TYR A 207 11.06 10.19 6.89
N LEU A 208 11.03 10.71 5.66
CA LEU A 208 10.96 12.15 5.41
C LEU A 208 9.77 12.78 6.15
N ALA A 209 8.58 12.17 6.05
CA ALA A 209 7.39 12.67 6.71
C ALA A 209 7.56 12.70 8.24
N GLU A 210 8.12 11.66 8.85
CA GLU A 210 8.43 11.63 10.28
C GLU A 210 9.45 12.72 10.69
N ARG A 211 10.41 13.07 9.83
CA ARG A 211 11.37 14.16 10.11
C ARG A 211 10.73 15.53 10.01
N ILE A 212 9.83 15.73 9.05
CA ILE A 212 9.06 16.97 8.96
C ILE A 212 8.16 17.12 10.18
N ASP A 213 7.44 16.06 10.60
CA ASP A 213 6.60 16.10 11.81
C ASP A 213 7.42 16.47 13.05
N ALA A 214 8.59 15.85 13.24
CA ALA A 214 9.49 16.20 14.34
C ALA A 214 9.94 17.67 14.29
N LYS A 215 10.21 18.20 13.09
CA LYS A 215 10.61 19.62 12.92
C LYS A 215 9.46 20.57 13.23
N VAL A 216 8.25 20.22 12.84
CA VAL A 216 7.03 21.02 13.09
C VAL A 216 6.81 21.23 14.59
N LEU A 217 7.14 20.24 15.43
CA LEU A 217 7.06 20.33 16.88
C LEU A 217 8.03 21.35 17.50
N GLU A 218 9.01 21.84 16.74
CA GLU A 218 9.91 22.92 17.19
C GLU A 218 9.27 24.33 17.07
N GLU A 219 8.01 24.41 16.60
CA GLU A 219 7.17 25.62 16.56
C GLU A 219 7.79 26.84 15.83
N GLN A 220 8.62 26.61 14.82
CA GLN A 220 9.30 27.66 14.05
C GLN A 220 8.39 28.43 13.06
N GLY A 221 7.11 28.08 13.02
CA GLY A 221 6.10 28.68 12.17
C GLY A 221 6.00 28.10 10.75
N ALA A 222 4.89 28.38 10.08
CA ALA A 222 4.52 27.73 8.80
C ALA A 222 5.54 27.95 7.67
N ASN A 223 6.22 29.11 7.61
CA ASN A 223 7.25 29.38 6.61
C ASN A 223 8.47 28.47 6.79
N ALA A 224 8.98 28.35 8.03
CA ALA A 224 10.13 27.52 8.34
C ALA A 224 9.83 26.04 8.09
N ASN A 225 8.63 25.59 8.49
CA ASN A 225 8.14 24.24 8.23
C ASN A 225 8.10 23.93 6.72
N THR A 226 7.61 24.89 5.93
CA THR A 226 7.51 24.77 4.46
C THR A 226 8.89 24.66 3.83
N LEU A 227 9.83 25.54 4.22
CA LEU A 227 11.19 25.55 3.70
C LEU A 227 11.92 24.25 4.06
N PHE A 228 11.80 23.80 5.31
CA PHE A 228 12.39 22.54 5.76
C PHE A 228 11.86 21.34 4.99
N ALA A 229 10.55 21.26 4.79
CA ALA A 229 9.91 20.20 4.03
C ALA A 229 10.39 20.19 2.56
N LYS A 230 10.52 21.36 1.92
CA LYS A 230 11.05 21.47 0.55
C LYS A 230 12.51 21.02 0.47
N ASN A 231 13.38 21.51 1.35
CA ASN A 231 14.80 21.12 1.37
C ASN A 231 14.98 19.62 1.60
N THR A 232 14.22 19.06 2.54
CA THR A 232 14.27 17.62 2.83
C THR A 232 13.77 16.79 1.64
N THR A 233 12.79 17.30 0.89
CA THR A 233 12.30 16.65 -0.34
C THR A 233 13.32 16.70 -1.48
N LEU A 234 14.01 17.82 -1.66
CA LEU A 234 15.13 17.92 -2.61
C LEU A 234 16.21 16.89 -2.28
N LEU A 235 16.54 16.72 -0.99
CA LEU A 235 17.52 15.74 -0.55
C LEU A 235 17.06 14.29 -0.81
N LEU A 236 15.79 14.01 -0.57
CA LEU A 236 15.17 12.72 -0.90
C LEU A 236 15.27 12.42 -2.40
N PHE A 237 15.04 13.42 -3.26
CA PHE A 237 15.16 13.18 -4.69
C PHE A 237 16.60 13.01 -5.14
N LEU A 238 17.52 13.80 -4.55
CA LEU A 238 18.96 13.67 -4.80
C LEU A 238 19.46 12.26 -4.48
N SER A 239 19.04 11.65 -3.35
CA SER A 239 19.47 10.29 -3.01
C SER A 239 19.08 9.27 -4.11
N ARG A 240 17.85 9.38 -4.62
CA ARG A 240 17.36 8.53 -5.72
C ARG A 240 18.09 8.76 -7.04
N LEU A 241 18.39 10.02 -7.35
CA LEU A 241 19.14 10.39 -8.54
C LEU A 241 20.57 9.86 -8.51
N LEU A 242 21.25 9.95 -7.36
CA LEU A 242 22.60 9.42 -7.20
C LEU A 242 22.63 7.90 -7.43
N ILE A 243 21.63 7.16 -6.93
CA ILE A 243 21.51 5.72 -7.17
C ILE A 243 21.24 5.42 -8.64
N LEU A 244 20.32 6.15 -9.29
CA LEU A 244 20.05 5.96 -10.72
C LEU A 244 21.29 6.24 -11.57
N ASN A 245 21.97 7.36 -11.33
CA ASN A 245 23.20 7.72 -12.03
C ASN A 245 24.32 6.72 -11.77
N TYR A 246 24.41 6.14 -10.57
CA TYR A 246 25.32 5.03 -10.30
C TYR A 246 24.99 3.82 -11.17
N CYS A 247 23.73 3.36 -11.18
CA CYS A 247 23.30 2.22 -12.01
C CYS A 247 23.58 2.45 -13.50
N LEU A 248 23.37 3.66 -14.01
CA LEU A 248 23.63 4.04 -15.39
C LEU A 248 25.13 4.10 -15.75
N ARG A 249 26.01 4.25 -14.76
CA ARG A 249 27.48 4.24 -14.95
C ARG A 249 28.10 2.85 -14.84
N VAL A 250 27.35 1.84 -14.40
CA VAL A 250 27.85 0.46 -14.34
C VAL A 250 28.17 -0.02 -15.77
N PRO A 251 29.36 -0.60 -16.02
CA PRO A 251 29.71 -1.15 -17.33
C PRO A 251 28.64 -2.13 -17.83
N ASP A 252 28.33 -2.06 -19.12
CA ASP A 252 27.34 -2.91 -19.79
C ASP A 252 25.90 -2.85 -19.23
N CYS A 253 25.58 -1.84 -18.41
CA CYS A 253 24.25 -1.71 -17.81
C CYS A 253 23.11 -1.75 -18.84
N ARG A 254 23.30 -1.19 -20.05
CA ARG A 254 22.29 -1.18 -21.12
C ARG A 254 21.76 -2.57 -21.49
N GLN A 255 22.55 -3.62 -21.27
CA GLN A 255 22.16 -4.98 -21.61
C GLN A 255 21.12 -5.57 -20.64
N THR A 256 21.07 -5.10 -19.38
CA THR A 256 20.30 -5.72 -18.30
C THR A 256 19.44 -4.73 -17.50
N PHE A 257 19.82 -3.46 -17.48
CA PHE A 257 19.17 -2.41 -16.72
C PHE A 257 18.10 -1.72 -17.56
N THR A 258 16.84 -1.96 -17.24
CA THR A 258 15.68 -1.40 -17.94
C THR A 258 14.86 -0.53 -16.99
N SER A 259 13.88 0.21 -17.50
CA SER A 259 12.88 0.89 -16.66
C SER A 259 12.13 -0.06 -15.73
N ALA A 260 11.90 -1.31 -16.17
CA ALA A 260 11.32 -2.36 -15.32
C ALA A 260 12.28 -2.79 -14.20
N SER A 261 13.57 -3.00 -14.52
CA SER A 261 14.59 -3.32 -13.51
C SER A 261 14.71 -2.20 -12.47
N TRP A 262 14.71 -0.94 -12.92
CA TRP A 262 14.71 0.24 -12.05
C TRP A 262 13.44 0.35 -11.20
N THR A 263 12.28 0.02 -11.76
CA THR A 263 11.01 0.00 -11.01
C THR A 263 11.01 -1.07 -9.92
N ILE A 264 11.47 -2.29 -10.24
CA ILE A 264 11.56 -3.40 -9.29
C ILE A 264 12.48 -3.04 -8.12
N LEU A 265 13.63 -2.43 -8.39
CA LEU A 265 14.55 -1.98 -7.34
C LEU A 265 13.82 -1.06 -6.35
N GLN A 266 13.02 -0.11 -6.86
CA GLN A 266 12.30 0.87 -6.04
C GLN A 266 11.09 0.30 -5.30
N VAL A 267 10.34 -0.64 -5.89
CA VAL A 267 9.09 -1.22 -5.33
C VAL A 267 9.37 -2.38 -4.37
N CYS A 268 10.47 -3.11 -4.56
CA CYS A 268 10.88 -4.23 -3.72
C CYS A 268 12.22 -3.98 -3.01
N PRO A 269 12.40 -2.84 -2.31
CA PRO A 269 13.72 -2.43 -1.85
C PRO A 269 14.26 -3.33 -0.73
N THR A 270 13.41 -4.02 0.01
CA THR A 270 13.83 -5.00 1.04
C THR A 270 14.63 -6.17 0.47
N MET A 271 14.42 -6.51 -0.81
CA MET A 271 15.27 -7.49 -1.52
C MET A 271 16.69 -6.97 -1.78
N PHE A 272 16.90 -5.66 -1.63
CA PHE A 272 18.13 -4.94 -1.96
C PHE A 272 18.61 -4.07 -0.78
N ASN A 273 18.43 -4.56 0.45
CA ASN A 273 18.83 -3.90 1.71
C ASN A 273 18.29 -2.47 1.89
N ASN A 274 17.20 -2.13 1.20
CA ASN A 274 16.59 -0.81 1.24
C ASN A 274 17.58 0.35 1.04
N VAL A 275 18.49 0.20 0.06
CA VAL A 275 19.55 1.15 -0.29
C VAL A 275 19.09 2.61 -0.40
N PHE A 276 17.83 2.82 -0.79
CA PHE A 276 17.22 4.13 -0.90
C PHE A 276 17.01 4.81 0.45
N SER A 277 16.41 4.11 1.41
CA SER A 277 16.22 4.63 2.76
C SER A 277 17.57 4.81 3.46
N GLU A 278 18.50 3.86 3.29
CA GLU A 278 19.85 3.96 3.85
C GLU A 278 20.59 5.20 3.34
N LEU A 279 20.69 5.38 2.01
CA LEU A 279 21.38 6.54 1.45
C LEU A 279 20.71 7.85 1.84
N PHE A 280 19.36 7.91 1.81
CA PHE A 280 18.65 9.11 2.23
C PHE A 280 18.93 9.46 3.70
N ARG A 281 18.95 8.47 4.60
CA ARG A 281 19.27 8.68 6.02
C ARG A 281 20.70 9.17 6.23
N GLU A 282 21.66 8.58 5.53
CA GLU A 282 23.06 9.01 5.57
C GLU A 282 23.25 10.45 5.11
N LEU A 283 22.67 10.79 3.95
CA LEU A 283 22.70 12.16 3.44
C LEU A 283 21.99 13.11 4.40
N TYR A 284 20.81 12.75 4.91
CA TYR A 284 20.09 13.56 5.88
C TYR A 284 20.90 13.79 7.16
N ALA A 285 21.55 12.76 7.71
CA ALA A 285 22.39 12.88 8.91
C ALA A 285 23.57 13.83 8.68
N LYS A 286 24.25 13.72 7.54
CA LYS A 286 25.38 14.60 7.17
C LYS A 286 24.93 16.03 6.92
N LEU A 287 23.79 16.24 6.27
CA LEU A 287 23.32 17.58 5.94
C LEU A 287 22.57 18.24 7.09
N LYS A 288 21.96 17.50 8.03
CA LYS A 288 21.31 18.08 9.23
C LYS A 288 22.27 18.92 10.08
N THR A 289 23.55 18.55 10.10
CA THR A 289 24.59 19.29 10.85
C THR A 289 25.06 20.56 10.14
N HIS A 290 24.61 20.78 8.89
CA HIS A 290 24.98 21.92 8.06
C HIS A 290 23.71 22.74 7.74
N ALA A 291 23.81 24.07 7.76
CA ALA A 291 22.68 24.95 7.45
C ALA A 291 22.46 25.09 5.92
N ILE A 292 22.16 23.98 5.24
CA ILE A 292 22.03 23.97 3.77
C ILE A 292 20.67 24.53 3.35
N THR A 293 20.73 25.52 2.47
CA THR A 293 19.56 26.26 1.97
C THR A 293 18.99 25.65 0.68
N GLU A 294 17.73 25.99 0.35
CA GLU A 294 17.09 25.58 -0.91
C GLU A 294 17.93 26.01 -2.12
N SER A 295 18.49 27.22 -2.07
CA SER A 295 19.29 27.83 -3.14
C SER A 295 20.59 27.10 -3.43
N GLU A 296 21.16 26.40 -2.45
CA GLU A 296 22.40 25.64 -2.62
C GLU A 296 22.10 24.21 -3.10
N LEU A 297 21.04 23.60 -2.56
CA LEU A 297 20.71 22.21 -2.88
C LEU A 297 20.06 22.07 -4.26
N LEU A 298 19.16 22.99 -4.62
CA LEU A 298 18.38 22.88 -5.86
C LEU A 298 19.23 22.78 -7.13
N PRO A 299 20.30 23.59 -7.35
CA PRO A 299 21.18 23.43 -8.50
C PRO A 299 21.82 22.04 -8.57
N ILE A 300 22.28 21.50 -7.45
CA ILE A 300 22.91 20.17 -7.38
C ILE A 300 21.92 19.08 -7.80
N VAL A 301 20.68 19.15 -7.30
CA VAL A 301 19.64 18.16 -7.67
C VAL A 301 19.28 18.27 -9.15
N ARG A 302 19.25 19.49 -9.71
CA ARG A 302 19.00 19.73 -11.13
C ARG A 302 20.12 19.18 -12.01
N ASP A 303 21.37 19.38 -11.63
CA ASP A 303 22.52 18.87 -12.38
C ASP A 303 22.51 17.33 -12.42
N GLU A 304 22.25 16.67 -11.29
CA GLU A 304 22.14 15.20 -11.24
C GLU A 304 20.91 14.69 -12.02
N PHE A 305 19.80 15.42 -12.00
CA PHE A 305 18.60 15.12 -12.80
C PHE A 305 18.89 15.21 -14.30
N GLN A 306 19.56 16.28 -14.75
CA GLN A 306 19.95 16.45 -16.14
C GLN A 306 20.96 15.38 -16.58
N SER A 307 21.96 15.07 -15.74
CA SER A 307 22.91 13.99 -15.98
C SER A 307 22.21 12.64 -16.20
N ALA A 308 21.16 12.35 -15.44
CA ALA A 308 20.37 11.12 -15.60
C ALA A 308 19.65 11.11 -16.96
N GLN A 309 19.01 12.21 -17.34
CA GLN A 309 18.32 12.33 -18.63
C GLN A 309 19.29 12.18 -19.81
N GLU A 310 20.42 12.88 -19.77
CA GLU A 310 21.46 12.83 -20.79
C GLU A 310 22.01 11.41 -20.96
N SER A 311 22.26 10.71 -19.85
CA SER A 311 22.70 9.31 -19.86
C SER A 311 21.65 8.40 -20.52
N LEU A 312 20.38 8.53 -20.14
CA LEU A 312 19.30 7.74 -20.72
C LEU A 312 19.13 7.96 -22.24
N VAL A 313 19.28 9.21 -22.70
CA VAL A 313 19.27 9.55 -24.13
C VAL A 313 20.49 8.96 -24.84
N ALA A 314 21.69 9.09 -24.25
CA ALA A 314 22.93 8.58 -24.83
C ALA A 314 22.93 7.06 -24.98
N PHE A 315 22.30 6.34 -24.05
CA PHE A 315 22.14 4.89 -24.15
C PHE A 315 21.09 4.45 -25.17
N ASN A 316 20.27 5.35 -25.71
CA ASN A 316 19.26 5.05 -26.72
C ASN A 316 18.36 3.87 -26.30
N TYR A 317 17.78 3.95 -25.10
CA TYR A 317 16.76 3.00 -24.64
C TYR A 317 15.50 3.14 -25.50
N PRO A 318 14.81 2.04 -25.85
CA PRO A 318 13.69 2.07 -26.79
C PRO A 318 12.48 2.90 -26.31
N ASN A 319 12.38 3.15 -25.00
CA ASN A 319 11.29 3.85 -24.34
C ASN A 319 11.68 5.24 -23.79
N PHE A 320 12.84 5.79 -24.20
CA PHE A 320 13.28 7.11 -23.76
C PHE A 320 14.01 7.87 -24.88
N SER A 321 13.66 9.13 -25.07
CA SER A 321 14.23 10.04 -26.07
C SER A 321 14.43 11.43 -25.46
N SER A 322 15.03 12.36 -26.20
CA SER A 322 15.22 13.74 -25.76
C SER A 322 13.91 14.50 -25.47
N GLU A 323 12.79 14.06 -26.02
CA GLU A 323 11.46 14.63 -25.77
C GLU A 323 10.70 13.90 -24.64
N SER A 324 11.30 12.84 -24.08
CA SER A 324 10.67 12.04 -23.03
C SER A 324 10.75 12.73 -21.68
N LYS A 325 9.63 12.70 -20.95
CA LYS A 325 9.54 13.16 -19.56
C LYS A 325 9.84 12.00 -18.61
N LEU A 326 10.65 12.24 -17.60
CA LEU A 326 10.74 11.34 -16.45
C LEU A 326 9.43 11.40 -15.65
N ARG A 327 9.04 10.26 -15.08
CA ARG A 327 7.87 10.16 -14.21
C ARG A 327 8.29 10.20 -12.74
N LEU A 328 7.48 10.81 -11.88
CA LEU A 328 7.68 10.76 -10.45
C LEU A 328 6.34 10.42 -9.80
N VAL A 329 6.26 9.27 -9.15
CA VAL A 329 5.04 8.77 -8.52
C VAL A 329 5.14 8.98 -7.01
N VAL A 330 4.12 9.61 -6.43
CA VAL A 330 3.86 9.66 -4.98
C VAL A 330 2.60 8.84 -4.73
N ASP A 331 2.75 7.56 -4.40
CA ASP A 331 1.63 6.68 -4.05
C ASP A 331 1.24 6.84 -2.58
N ASP A 332 -0.02 6.49 -2.29
CA ASP A 332 -0.70 6.70 -1.03
C ASP A 332 -0.51 8.11 -0.44
N ALA A 333 -0.54 9.13 -1.31
CA ALA A 333 -0.27 10.51 -0.97
C ALA A 333 -1.29 11.10 0.05
N GLN A 334 -2.42 10.43 0.30
CA GLN A 334 -3.34 10.81 1.39
C GLN A 334 -2.63 10.82 2.74
N ILE A 335 -1.63 9.98 2.96
CA ILE A 335 -0.87 9.94 4.23
C ILE A 335 -0.19 11.29 4.48
N LEU A 336 0.35 11.91 3.44
CA LEU A 336 0.93 13.26 3.53
C LEU A 336 -0.15 14.35 3.57
N SER A 337 -1.33 14.10 2.98
CA SER A 337 -2.45 15.03 3.02
C SER A 337 -3.11 15.10 4.40
N ASP A 338 -3.08 14.00 5.16
CA ASP A 338 -3.67 13.91 6.50
C ASP A 338 -2.74 14.50 7.57
N LYS A 339 -1.47 14.71 7.25
CA LYS A 339 -0.47 15.29 8.15
C LYS A 339 -0.39 16.81 8.04
N GLY A 340 -0.44 17.47 9.21
CA GLY A 340 -0.21 18.91 9.35
C GLY A 340 -1.18 19.76 8.52
N SER A 341 -2.48 19.44 8.56
CA SER A 341 -3.54 20.00 7.70
C SER A 341 -3.59 21.53 7.65
N THR A 342 -3.07 22.20 8.67
CA THR A 342 -2.96 23.67 8.75
C THR A 342 -1.55 24.14 9.13
N THR A 343 -0.52 23.37 8.80
CA THR A 343 0.82 23.60 9.39
C THR A 343 1.83 24.22 8.42
N PHE A 344 1.58 24.10 7.11
CA PHE A 344 2.48 24.58 6.07
C PHE A 344 1.85 25.73 5.31
N ARG A 345 2.67 26.67 4.81
CA ARG A 345 2.16 27.82 4.06
C ARG A 345 1.97 27.45 2.59
N SER A 346 0.87 27.93 2.00
CA SER A 346 0.60 27.83 0.56
C SER A 346 1.60 28.64 -0.26
N SER A 347 2.01 28.08 -1.40
CA SER A 347 2.82 28.77 -2.42
C SER A 347 2.04 29.81 -3.21
N SER A 348 0.71 29.68 -3.31
CA SER A 348 -0.14 30.50 -4.19
C SER A 348 -0.96 31.57 -3.48
N ALA A 349 -1.21 31.44 -2.17
CA ALA A 349 -1.96 32.40 -1.36
C ALA A 349 -1.35 32.50 0.04
N GLN A 350 -0.68 33.60 0.37
CA GLN A 350 0.13 33.74 1.59
C GLN A 350 -0.66 33.58 2.92
N ALA A 351 -1.99 33.71 2.90
CA ALA A 351 -2.84 33.51 4.08
C ALA A 351 -3.27 32.05 4.28
N ASP A 352 -3.13 31.21 3.26
CA ASP A 352 -3.66 29.86 3.25
C ASP A 352 -2.65 28.86 3.85
N LEU A 353 -3.16 28.02 4.75
CA LEU A 353 -2.43 26.87 5.28
C LEU A 353 -2.74 25.61 4.47
N ARG A 354 -1.80 24.68 4.46
CA ARG A 354 -1.80 23.47 3.65
C ARG A 354 -1.25 22.27 4.44
N PRO A 355 -1.65 21.04 4.08
CA PRO A 355 -1.05 19.82 4.60
C PRO A 355 0.38 19.60 4.07
N MET A 356 1.09 18.65 4.68
CA MET A 356 2.47 18.29 4.33
C MET A 356 2.64 17.89 2.86
N LEU A 357 1.60 17.32 2.24
CA LEU A 357 1.61 17.01 0.80
C LEU A 357 2.00 18.23 -0.05
N SER A 358 1.60 19.44 0.34
CA SER A 358 1.86 20.67 -0.42
C SER A 358 3.36 20.98 -0.58
N PRO A 359 4.14 21.20 0.50
CA PRO A 359 5.56 21.46 0.36
C PRO A 359 6.34 20.29 -0.24
N VAL A 360 5.92 19.04 -0.05
CA VAL A 360 6.56 17.87 -0.67
C VAL A 360 6.39 17.91 -2.19
N LEU A 361 5.17 18.06 -2.71
CA LEU A 361 4.97 18.18 -4.15
C LEU A 361 5.71 19.39 -4.74
N ASN A 362 5.73 20.53 -4.02
CA ASN A 362 6.49 21.71 -4.44
C ASN A 362 8.00 21.48 -4.47
N GLY A 363 8.54 20.67 -3.56
CA GLY A 363 9.93 20.23 -3.60
C GLY A 363 10.24 19.50 -4.91
N PHE A 364 9.43 18.50 -5.26
CA PHE A 364 9.58 17.73 -6.51
C PHE A 364 9.42 18.59 -7.77
N ARG A 365 8.43 19.50 -7.80
CA ARG A 365 8.18 20.41 -8.94
C ARG A 365 9.37 21.31 -9.27
N ALA A 366 10.16 21.67 -8.27
CA ALA A 366 11.28 22.58 -8.45
C ALA A 366 12.41 21.99 -9.31
N ILE A 367 12.49 20.66 -9.48
CA ILE A 367 13.64 20.02 -10.10
C ILE A 367 13.57 20.04 -11.63
N GLY A 368 12.50 19.52 -12.23
CA GLY A 368 12.34 19.50 -13.69
C GLY A 368 11.22 20.42 -14.16
N GLY A 369 11.34 21.00 -15.36
CA GLY A 369 10.28 21.74 -16.01
C GLY A 369 9.14 20.84 -16.53
N ARG A 370 8.06 21.45 -17.05
CA ARG A 370 6.90 20.73 -17.62
C ARG A 370 7.25 19.76 -18.75
N GLY A 371 8.32 20.07 -19.48
CA GLY A 371 8.83 19.27 -20.59
C GLY A 371 9.72 18.12 -20.15
N GLU A 372 10.08 18.04 -18.87
CA GLU A 372 11.14 17.14 -18.38
C GLU A 372 10.64 16.19 -17.31
N LEU A 373 9.70 16.63 -16.45
CA LEU A 373 9.18 15.87 -15.33
C LEU A 373 7.66 15.87 -15.31
N THR A 374 7.06 14.73 -15.01
CA THR A 374 5.63 14.62 -14.70
C THR A 374 5.45 13.97 -13.34
N ILE A 375 4.77 14.69 -12.44
CA ILE A 375 4.49 14.24 -11.08
C ILE A 375 3.10 13.64 -11.06
N ILE A 376 3.04 12.40 -10.59
CA ILE A 376 1.83 11.61 -10.50
C ILE A 376 1.62 11.33 -9.02
N TYR A 377 0.48 11.73 -8.47
CA TYR A 377 0.17 11.43 -7.08
C TYR A 377 -1.18 10.77 -6.98
N CYS A 378 -1.21 9.66 -6.24
CA CYS A 378 -2.34 8.78 -6.16
C CYS A 378 -2.50 8.27 -4.73
N GLY A 379 -3.67 7.70 -4.44
CA GLY A 379 -3.95 7.26 -3.08
C GLY A 379 -5.43 7.11 -2.78
N THR A 380 -5.76 6.28 -1.81
CA THR A 380 -7.15 6.07 -1.38
C THR A 380 -7.48 7.04 -0.26
N GLY A 381 -8.43 7.95 -0.47
CA GLY A 381 -8.80 8.99 0.51
C GLY A 381 -8.38 10.40 0.12
N LEU A 382 -7.62 10.56 -0.97
CA LEU A 382 -7.42 11.86 -1.59
C LEU A 382 -8.75 12.38 -2.14
N SER A 383 -9.29 13.42 -1.51
CA SER A 383 -10.50 14.06 -1.99
C SER A 383 -10.25 14.81 -3.30
N ILE A 384 -11.29 14.98 -4.13
CA ILE A 384 -11.14 15.80 -5.35
C ILE A 384 -10.72 17.24 -5.02
N ARG A 385 -11.10 17.73 -3.84
CA ARG A 385 -10.68 19.04 -3.31
C ARG A 385 -9.19 19.09 -3.02
N THR A 386 -8.66 18.04 -2.38
CA THR A 386 -7.22 17.89 -2.13
C THR A 386 -6.45 17.99 -3.43
N LEU A 387 -6.91 17.26 -4.44
CA LEU A 387 -6.24 17.22 -5.73
C LEU A 387 -6.38 18.55 -6.49
N HIS A 388 -7.52 19.23 -6.38
CA HIS A 388 -7.75 20.52 -7.02
C HIS A 388 -6.76 21.59 -6.54
N TRP A 389 -6.58 21.75 -5.22
CA TRP A 389 -5.62 22.74 -4.73
C TRP A 389 -4.17 22.28 -4.96
N ALA A 390 -3.89 20.97 -4.88
CA ALA A 390 -2.55 20.44 -5.13
C ALA A 390 -2.09 20.75 -6.57
N MET A 391 -2.98 20.67 -7.55
CA MET A 391 -2.73 21.11 -8.92
C MET A 391 -2.60 22.64 -9.02
N SER A 392 -3.54 23.40 -8.46
CA SER A 392 -3.60 24.86 -8.66
C SER A 392 -2.45 25.62 -7.98
N SER A 393 -1.88 25.06 -6.90
CA SER A 393 -0.71 25.62 -6.22
C SER A 393 0.61 25.38 -6.96
N GLY A 394 0.63 24.50 -7.98
CA GLY A 394 1.85 24.10 -8.72
C GLY A 394 1.87 24.52 -10.19
N ASP A 395 0.72 24.59 -10.86
CA ASP A 395 0.71 24.69 -12.32
C ASP A 395 0.92 26.11 -12.85
N GLY A 396 0.75 27.21 -12.12
CA GLY A 396 0.97 28.59 -12.65
C GLY A 396 0.10 28.99 -13.87
N VAL A 397 -0.64 28.07 -14.46
CA VAL A 397 -1.61 28.24 -15.53
C VAL A 397 -2.96 28.49 -14.86
N LYS A 398 -3.46 29.71 -14.96
CA LYS A 398 -4.87 30.04 -14.68
C LYS A 398 -5.80 29.70 -15.86
N GLU A 399 -5.42 28.73 -16.67
CA GLU A 399 -6.18 28.20 -17.81
C GLU A 399 -6.48 26.75 -17.46
N TYR A 400 -7.72 26.32 -17.29
CA TYR A 400 -8.84 26.54 -18.18
C TYR A 400 -10.06 27.01 -17.40
N GLY A 401 -10.91 27.81 -18.04
CA GLY A 401 -12.31 28.02 -17.62
C GLY A 401 -13.18 26.75 -17.69
N SER A 402 -12.57 25.57 -17.58
CA SER A 402 -13.21 24.28 -17.38
C SER A 402 -12.76 23.80 -16.01
N SER A 403 -13.68 23.77 -15.07
CA SER A 403 -13.59 23.22 -13.71
C SER A 403 -13.37 21.69 -13.68
N THR A 404 -12.81 21.12 -14.74
CA THR A 404 -12.85 19.67 -14.99
C THR A 404 -11.46 19.08 -14.77
N PHE A 405 -11.30 18.52 -13.58
CA PHE A 405 -10.19 17.69 -13.17
C PHE A 405 -9.87 16.60 -14.22
N PRO A 406 -8.60 16.20 -14.45
CA PRO A 406 -8.30 15.07 -15.32
C PRO A 406 -8.81 13.77 -14.68
N TYR A 407 -10.00 13.34 -15.08
CA TYR A 407 -10.56 12.07 -14.65
C TYR A 407 -9.91 10.90 -15.38
N ILE A 408 -9.60 9.85 -14.62
CA ILE A 408 -9.11 8.58 -15.16
C ILE A 408 -10.17 7.54 -14.84
N GLU A 409 -10.69 6.90 -15.88
CA GLU A 409 -11.57 5.76 -15.72
C GLU A 409 -10.73 4.51 -15.45
N PHE A 410 -10.79 4.03 -14.21
CA PHE A 410 -10.28 2.71 -13.86
C PHE A 410 -11.34 1.69 -14.21
N GLY A 411 -10.99 0.77 -15.11
CA GLY A 411 -11.83 -0.37 -15.43
C GLY A 411 -12.02 -1.32 -14.23
N GLY A 412 -12.72 -2.41 -14.49
CA GLY A 412 -12.86 -3.52 -13.57
C GLY A 412 -13.06 -4.81 -14.34
N TRP A 413 -13.54 -5.84 -13.65
CA TRP A 413 -13.94 -7.08 -14.29
C TRP A 413 -15.24 -6.86 -15.08
N MET A 414 -15.11 -6.82 -16.41
CA MET A 414 -16.24 -6.64 -17.33
C MET A 414 -17.11 -7.89 -17.38
N ASP A 415 -16.48 -9.05 -17.41
CA ASP A 415 -17.08 -10.37 -17.54
C ASP A 415 -16.23 -11.44 -16.81
N SER A 416 -16.74 -12.66 -16.76
CA SER A 416 -16.03 -13.82 -16.22
C SER A 416 -14.81 -14.23 -17.06
N ASP A 417 -14.81 -13.92 -18.36
CA ASP A 417 -13.69 -14.24 -19.26
C ASP A 417 -12.42 -13.47 -18.88
N LEU A 418 -12.54 -12.21 -18.46
CA LEU A 418 -11.41 -11.45 -17.92
C LEU A 418 -10.87 -12.06 -16.62
N VAL A 419 -11.75 -12.58 -15.76
CA VAL A 419 -11.35 -13.27 -14.51
C VAL A 419 -10.59 -14.55 -14.84
N GLN A 420 -11.10 -15.37 -15.76
CA GLN A 420 -10.44 -16.56 -16.28
C GLN A 420 -9.05 -16.21 -16.87
N SER A 421 -8.98 -15.19 -17.71
CA SER A 421 -7.72 -14.72 -18.32
C SER A 421 -6.68 -14.30 -17.27
N TYR A 422 -7.11 -13.78 -16.11
CA TYR A 422 -6.21 -13.47 -15.01
C TYR A 422 -5.67 -14.72 -14.31
N ILE A 423 -6.53 -15.73 -14.10
CA ILE A 423 -6.13 -17.02 -13.55
C ILE A 423 -5.17 -17.74 -14.49
N ASP A 424 -5.42 -17.70 -15.80
CA ASP A 424 -4.54 -18.31 -16.81
C ASP A 424 -3.14 -17.67 -16.78
N ARG A 425 -3.06 -16.34 -16.66
CA ARG A 425 -1.77 -15.67 -16.46
C ARG A 425 -1.05 -16.10 -15.19
N ILE A 426 -1.77 -16.35 -14.09
CA ILE A 426 -1.15 -16.91 -12.87
C ILE A 426 -0.59 -18.30 -13.16
N LYS A 427 -1.36 -19.15 -13.84
CA LYS A 427 -0.94 -20.51 -14.22
C LYS A 427 0.30 -20.52 -15.11
N GLU A 428 0.39 -19.57 -16.05
CA GLU A 428 1.56 -19.41 -16.92
C GLU A 428 2.85 -19.10 -16.16
N GLN A 429 2.76 -18.50 -14.97
CA GLN A 429 3.92 -18.26 -14.10
C GLN A 429 4.35 -19.48 -13.28
N LEU A 430 3.54 -20.56 -13.26
CA LEU A 430 3.86 -21.77 -12.51
C LEU A 430 4.78 -22.68 -13.33
N PRO A 431 5.90 -23.15 -12.74
CA PRO A 431 6.92 -23.91 -13.48
C PRO A 431 6.47 -25.34 -13.82
N GLU A 432 5.59 -25.94 -13.02
CA GLU A 432 5.20 -27.35 -13.11
C GLU A 432 3.76 -27.52 -13.60
N ASP A 433 3.52 -28.47 -14.50
CA ASP A 433 2.18 -28.75 -15.01
C ASP A 433 1.23 -29.29 -13.92
N ASP A 434 1.75 -29.99 -12.91
CA ASP A 434 0.94 -30.42 -11.77
C ASP A 434 0.48 -29.23 -10.93
N SER A 435 1.32 -28.21 -10.75
CA SER A 435 0.93 -26.96 -10.09
C SER A 435 -0.18 -26.24 -10.86
N LYS A 436 -0.12 -26.22 -12.20
CA LYS A 436 -1.18 -25.65 -13.05
C LYS A 436 -2.50 -26.43 -12.92
N ARG A 437 -2.43 -27.77 -12.89
CA ARG A 437 -3.60 -28.64 -12.68
C ARG A 437 -4.23 -28.44 -11.30
N ILE A 438 -3.42 -28.22 -10.27
CA ILE A 438 -3.93 -27.88 -8.93
C ILE A 438 -4.79 -26.63 -9.00
N VAL A 439 -4.34 -25.55 -9.67
CA VAL A 439 -5.15 -24.34 -9.83
C VAL A 439 -6.52 -24.64 -10.46
N ASP A 440 -6.56 -25.48 -11.50
CA ASP A 440 -7.82 -25.88 -12.16
C ASP A 440 -8.75 -26.68 -11.23
N THR A 441 -8.19 -27.47 -10.31
CA THR A 441 -8.98 -28.20 -9.31
C THR A 441 -9.50 -27.30 -8.19
N LEU A 442 -8.78 -26.23 -7.84
CA LEU A 442 -9.15 -25.31 -6.76
C LEU A 442 -10.15 -24.24 -7.24
N ILE A 443 -9.95 -23.72 -8.46
CA ILE A 443 -10.75 -22.64 -9.04
C ILE A 443 -11.62 -23.20 -10.16
N LEU A 444 -12.76 -23.78 -9.77
CA LEU A 444 -13.73 -24.35 -10.71
C LEU A 444 -14.43 -23.26 -11.55
N PRO A 445 -14.96 -23.58 -12.75
CA PRO A 445 -15.72 -22.63 -13.56
C PRO A 445 -16.87 -21.95 -12.80
N ALA A 446 -17.59 -22.70 -11.95
CA ALA A 446 -18.64 -22.16 -11.10
C ALA A 446 -18.13 -21.11 -10.08
N ALA A 447 -16.87 -21.25 -9.62
CA ALA A 447 -16.24 -20.26 -8.75
C ALA A 447 -15.95 -18.97 -9.51
N ILE A 448 -15.49 -19.05 -10.77
CA ILE A 448 -15.20 -17.89 -11.63
C ILE A 448 -16.48 -17.08 -11.90
N ASP A 449 -17.56 -17.75 -12.26
CA ASP A 449 -18.86 -17.09 -12.45
C ASP A 449 -19.34 -16.40 -11.16
N MET A 450 -19.13 -17.05 -10.02
CA MET A 450 -19.54 -16.50 -8.73
C MET A 450 -18.65 -15.32 -8.29
N LEU A 451 -17.35 -15.36 -8.57
CA LEU A 451 -16.41 -14.27 -8.35
C LEU A 451 -16.85 -13.02 -9.10
N HIS A 452 -17.12 -13.13 -10.39
CA HIS A 452 -17.61 -12.00 -11.18
C HIS A 452 -18.97 -11.52 -10.66
N LYS A 453 -19.94 -12.43 -10.52
CA LYS A 453 -21.31 -12.07 -10.12
C LYS A 453 -21.40 -11.34 -8.77
N ARG A 454 -20.56 -11.69 -7.79
CA ARG A 454 -20.64 -11.13 -6.42
C ARG A 454 -19.61 -10.04 -6.13
N LEU A 455 -18.45 -10.10 -6.77
CA LEU A 455 -17.30 -9.26 -6.43
C LEU A 455 -16.79 -8.40 -7.60
N ALA A 456 -17.45 -8.41 -8.77
CA ALA A 456 -17.10 -7.53 -9.88
C ALA A 456 -17.23 -6.04 -9.53
N GLY A 457 -16.59 -5.21 -10.35
CA GLY A 457 -16.50 -3.76 -10.15
C GLY A 457 -15.05 -3.30 -10.09
N ARG A 458 -14.27 -3.86 -9.16
CA ARG A 458 -12.85 -3.52 -8.95
C ARG A 458 -11.96 -4.75 -8.97
N TYR A 459 -10.68 -4.54 -9.20
CA TYR A 459 -9.73 -5.65 -9.29
C TYR A 459 -9.50 -6.36 -7.96
N ARG A 460 -9.19 -5.61 -6.89
CA ARG A 460 -8.73 -6.17 -5.61
C ARG A 460 -9.67 -7.20 -4.99
N PRO A 461 -11.00 -7.01 -4.89
CA PRO A 461 -11.88 -8.01 -4.26
C PRO A 461 -11.79 -9.40 -4.87
N ILE A 462 -11.80 -9.51 -6.20
CA ILE A 462 -11.66 -10.80 -6.88
C ILE A 462 -10.25 -11.37 -6.68
N VAL A 463 -9.20 -10.54 -6.79
CA VAL A 463 -7.81 -11.00 -6.59
C VAL A 463 -7.61 -11.56 -5.18
N THR A 464 -8.06 -10.83 -4.15
CA THR A 464 -8.01 -11.29 -2.75
C THR A 464 -8.80 -12.57 -2.54
N CYS A 465 -9.92 -12.73 -3.24
CA CYS A 465 -10.68 -13.97 -3.17
C CYS A 465 -9.95 -15.13 -3.85
N ILE A 466 -9.34 -14.92 -5.02
CA ILE A 466 -8.50 -15.92 -5.71
C ILE A 466 -7.35 -16.37 -4.81
N GLU A 467 -6.65 -15.45 -4.16
CA GLU A 467 -5.60 -15.76 -3.19
C GLU A 467 -6.14 -16.65 -2.06
N GLY A 468 -7.28 -16.28 -1.46
CA GLY A 468 -7.93 -17.09 -0.43
C GLY A 468 -8.38 -18.48 -0.91
N ILE A 469 -8.78 -18.61 -2.19
CA ILE A 469 -9.09 -19.92 -2.80
C ILE A 469 -7.83 -20.77 -2.88
N LEU A 470 -6.73 -20.21 -3.38
CA LEU A 470 -5.46 -20.91 -3.52
C LEU A 470 -4.88 -21.35 -2.17
N GLU A 471 -5.08 -20.55 -1.11
CA GLU A 471 -4.63 -20.88 0.24
C GLU A 471 -5.46 -21.96 0.93
N THR A 472 -6.78 -21.97 0.71
CA THR A 472 -7.72 -22.79 1.53
C THR A 472 -8.40 -23.91 0.77
N GLY A 473 -8.42 -23.84 -0.56
CA GLY A 473 -9.18 -24.71 -1.45
C GLY A 473 -10.70 -24.64 -1.30
N LYS A 474 -11.24 -23.64 -0.58
CA LYS A 474 -12.67 -23.51 -0.27
C LYS A 474 -13.26 -22.25 -0.91
N TRP A 475 -13.65 -22.35 -2.17
CA TRP A 475 -14.02 -21.16 -2.93
C TRP A 475 -15.31 -20.48 -2.48
N GLU A 476 -16.35 -21.22 -2.05
CA GLU A 476 -17.55 -20.59 -1.51
C GLU A 476 -17.23 -19.81 -0.23
N THR A 477 -16.35 -20.37 0.60
CA THR A 477 -15.93 -19.74 1.87
C THR A 477 -15.11 -18.49 1.60
N ALA A 478 -14.15 -18.54 0.67
CA ALA A 478 -13.33 -17.39 0.28
C ALA A 478 -14.19 -16.23 -0.27
N ILE A 479 -15.20 -16.53 -1.11
CA ILE A 479 -16.12 -15.51 -1.64
C ILE A 479 -16.95 -14.90 -0.51
N ASN A 480 -17.56 -15.74 0.35
CA ASN A 480 -18.37 -15.27 1.46
C ASN A 480 -17.57 -14.41 2.44
N ASN A 481 -16.34 -14.82 2.76
CA ASN A 481 -15.46 -14.07 3.65
C ASN A 481 -15.10 -12.72 3.05
N THR A 482 -14.77 -12.67 1.75
CA THR A 482 -14.42 -11.42 1.06
C THR A 482 -15.63 -10.47 0.99
N GLU A 483 -16.80 -10.97 0.61
CA GLU A 483 -18.03 -10.17 0.57
C GLU A 483 -18.40 -9.64 1.96
N THR A 484 -18.30 -10.48 3.00
CA THR A 484 -18.58 -10.09 4.39
C THR A 484 -17.60 -9.01 4.84
N MET A 485 -16.30 -9.22 4.61
CA MET A 485 -15.26 -8.25 4.96
C MET A 485 -15.53 -6.85 4.37
N ILE A 486 -16.02 -6.79 3.14
CA ILE A 486 -16.27 -5.52 2.43
C ILE A 486 -17.61 -4.90 2.82
N THR A 487 -18.64 -5.69 3.13
CA THR A 487 -20.03 -5.20 3.20
C THR A 487 -20.70 -5.33 4.57
N SER A 488 -20.09 -6.02 5.53
CA SER A 488 -20.66 -6.29 6.85
C SER A 488 -20.71 -5.05 7.73
N TRP A 489 -21.86 -4.81 8.36
CA TRP A 489 -21.98 -3.77 9.39
C TRP A 489 -21.21 -4.10 10.68
N LYS A 490 -21.10 -5.39 11.01
CA LYS A 490 -20.38 -5.84 12.21
C LYS A 490 -18.90 -5.50 12.12
N ASP A 491 -18.36 -5.54 10.91
CA ASP A 491 -16.94 -5.28 10.62
C ASP A 491 -16.67 -3.85 10.13
N ARG A 492 -17.60 -2.90 10.36
CA ARG A 492 -17.51 -1.51 9.89
C ARG A 492 -16.25 -0.76 10.35
N GLU A 493 -15.66 -1.17 11.47
CA GLU A 493 -14.41 -0.56 11.97
C GLU A 493 -13.20 -0.94 11.10
N ARG A 494 -13.31 -2.03 10.33
CA ARG A 494 -12.26 -2.47 9.41
C ARG A 494 -12.06 -1.43 8.29
N ARG A 495 -10.80 -1.22 7.92
CA ARG A 495 -10.42 -0.44 6.74
C ARG A 495 -10.96 -1.10 5.47
N ASP A 496 -11.37 -0.28 4.49
CA ASP A 496 -11.99 -0.71 3.22
C ASP A 496 -13.36 -1.41 3.34
N ASN A 497 -13.94 -1.49 4.55
CA ASN A 497 -15.32 -1.90 4.72
C ASN A 497 -16.26 -0.74 4.35
N LEU A 498 -17.17 -0.99 3.42
CA LEU A 498 -18.04 0.02 2.84
C LEU A 498 -19.07 0.59 3.84
N CYS A 499 -19.63 -0.24 4.72
CA CYS A 499 -20.49 0.28 5.80
C CYS A 499 -19.71 1.21 6.74
N GLY A 500 -18.44 0.90 6.99
CA GLY A 500 -17.50 1.77 7.69
C GLY A 500 -17.28 3.10 6.98
N GLU A 501 -16.97 3.06 5.68
CA GLU A 501 -16.73 4.25 4.87
C GLU A 501 -17.96 5.18 4.81
N LEU A 502 -19.19 4.64 4.75
CA LEU A 502 -20.40 5.47 4.86
C LEU A 502 -20.49 6.18 6.21
N ASN A 503 -20.26 5.48 7.31
CA ASN A 503 -20.29 6.10 8.64
C ASN A 503 -19.22 7.20 8.79
N ARG A 504 -18.04 6.98 8.20
CA ARG A 504 -16.95 7.99 8.17
C ARG A 504 -17.38 9.19 7.34
N LEU A 505 -17.99 8.98 6.17
CA LEU A 505 -18.48 10.06 5.32
C LEU A 505 -19.61 10.85 5.98
N GLU A 506 -20.58 10.20 6.63
CA GLU A 506 -21.64 10.89 7.39
C GLU A 506 -21.06 11.76 8.51
N THR A 507 -20.10 11.23 9.28
CA THR A 507 -19.39 11.98 10.31
C THR A 507 -18.64 13.18 9.71
N LYS A 508 -17.96 12.99 8.56
CA LYS A 508 -17.23 14.04 7.86
C LYS A 508 -18.16 15.16 7.38
N ILE A 509 -19.35 14.82 6.88
CA ILE A 509 -20.37 15.78 6.46
C ILE A 509 -20.92 16.55 7.65
N ALA A 510 -21.22 15.86 8.75
CA ALA A 510 -21.71 16.50 9.97
C ALA A 510 -20.70 17.48 10.57
N ASN A 511 -19.41 17.16 10.52
CA ASN A 511 -18.33 17.99 11.05
C ASN A 511 -17.97 19.18 10.14
N HIS A 512 -18.24 19.08 8.82
CA HIS A 512 -17.84 20.06 7.82
C HIS A 512 -18.96 20.37 6.80
N PRO A 513 -20.16 20.78 7.24
CA PRO A 513 -21.32 20.97 6.34
C PRO A 513 -21.03 21.98 5.21
N GLU A 514 -20.17 22.96 5.45
CA GLU A 514 -19.70 23.95 4.47
C GLU A 514 -18.98 23.30 3.27
N LEU A 515 -18.37 22.13 3.47
CA LEU A 515 -17.68 21.38 2.43
C LEU A 515 -18.62 20.46 1.63
N PHE A 516 -19.89 20.34 2.02
CA PHE A 516 -20.83 19.41 1.40
C PHE A 516 -22.18 20.06 1.04
N THR A 517 -22.23 21.39 0.95
CA THR A 517 -23.44 22.18 0.62
C THR A 517 -24.08 21.81 -0.72
N SER A 518 -23.31 21.25 -1.66
CA SER A 518 -23.80 20.78 -2.96
C SER A 518 -24.17 19.29 -2.99
N CYS A 519 -24.03 18.56 -1.88
CA CYS A 519 -24.36 17.14 -1.83
C CYS A 519 -25.86 16.95 -1.65
N SER A 520 -26.45 16.10 -2.47
CA SER A 520 -27.70 15.40 -2.15
C SER A 520 -27.54 14.65 -0.81
N SER A 521 -28.66 14.37 -0.16
CA SER A 521 -28.65 13.46 0.99
C SER A 521 -28.15 12.10 0.52
N ILE A 522 -26.96 11.68 0.97
CA ILE A 522 -26.37 10.38 0.63
C ILE A 522 -27.36 9.25 0.90
N ARG A 523 -28.15 9.37 1.97
CA ARG A 523 -29.20 8.40 2.29
C ARG A 523 -30.29 8.36 1.22
N GLU A 524 -30.71 9.51 0.69
CA GLU A 524 -31.68 9.54 -0.41
C GLU A 524 -31.11 8.91 -1.68
N THR A 525 -29.86 9.22 -2.03
CA THR A 525 -29.21 8.62 -3.22
C THR A 525 -29.03 7.11 -3.08
N LEU A 526 -28.55 6.64 -1.92
CA LEU A 526 -28.40 5.22 -1.65
C LEU A 526 -29.76 4.51 -1.56
N GLY A 527 -30.77 5.17 -1.00
CA GLY A 527 -32.14 4.68 -1.00
C GLY A 527 -32.67 4.51 -2.42
N LEU A 528 -32.50 5.52 -3.28
CA LEU A 528 -32.87 5.47 -4.69
C LEU A 528 -32.12 4.36 -5.42
N PHE A 529 -30.82 4.20 -5.18
CA PHE A 529 -30.02 3.11 -5.74
C PHE A 529 -30.59 1.74 -5.36
N LEU A 530 -30.92 1.54 -4.08
CA LEU A 530 -31.55 0.32 -3.59
C LEU A 530 -32.91 0.06 -4.24
N PHE A 531 -33.78 1.06 -4.31
CA PHE A 531 -35.12 0.94 -4.91
C PHE A 531 -35.07 0.68 -6.41
N ARG A 532 -34.20 1.38 -7.16
CA ARG A 532 -34.03 1.18 -8.60
C ARG A 532 -33.56 -0.24 -8.90
N ASN A 533 -32.62 -0.77 -8.12
CA ASN A 533 -32.17 -2.14 -8.30
C ASN A 533 -33.28 -3.16 -8.01
N ARG A 534 -34.02 -2.96 -6.91
CA ARG A 534 -35.07 -3.89 -6.47
C ARG A 534 -36.34 -3.88 -7.32
N LEU A 535 -36.79 -2.72 -7.79
CA LEU A 535 -38.07 -2.55 -8.51
C LEU A 535 -37.94 -2.54 -10.03
N LEU A 536 -36.81 -2.06 -10.54
CA LEU A 536 -36.59 -1.85 -11.97
C LEU A 536 -35.54 -2.80 -12.56
N ASP A 537 -34.91 -3.64 -11.72
CA ASP A 537 -33.77 -4.49 -12.09
C ASP A 537 -32.64 -3.68 -12.76
N ALA A 538 -32.56 -2.39 -12.40
CA ALA A 538 -31.54 -1.49 -12.88
C ALA A 538 -30.26 -1.69 -12.05
N SER A 539 -29.29 -2.41 -12.62
CA SER A 539 -27.97 -2.60 -12.01
C SER A 539 -27.10 -1.35 -12.05
N LEU A 540 -27.41 -0.40 -12.95
CA LEU A 540 -26.63 0.81 -13.20
C LEU A 540 -27.37 2.06 -12.73
N THR A 541 -26.75 2.84 -11.83
CA THR A 541 -27.19 4.20 -11.48
C THR A 541 -26.10 5.20 -11.82
N VAL A 542 -26.43 6.18 -12.66
CA VAL A 542 -25.54 7.27 -13.07
C VAL A 542 -25.95 8.55 -12.36
N LEU A 543 -24.98 9.23 -11.75
CA LEU A 543 -25.14 10.44 -10.96
C LEU A 543 -24.25 11.55 -11.53
N GLU A 544 -24.79 12.76 -11.62
CA GLU A 544 -24.10 13.88 -12.27
C GLU A 544 -22.92 14.42 -11.47
N ASN A 545 -23.09 14.63 -10.15
CA ASN A 545 -22.09 15.32 -9.31
C ASN A 545 -22.03 14.77 -7.87
N GLU A 546 -21.88 13.45 -7.70
CA GLU A 546 -21.74 12.81 -6.38
C GLU A 546 -20.36 12.17 -6.20
N VAL A 547 -19.30 12.96 -6.28
CA VAL A 547 -17.91 12.48 -6.14
C VAL A 547 -17.65 11.91 -4.73
N GLN A 548 -18.42 12.35 -3.72
CA GLN A 548 -18.33 11.87 -2.34
C GLN A 548 -18.63 10.38 -2.24
N LEU A 549 -19.54 9.85 -3.07
CA LEU A 549 -19.79 8.40 -3.11
C LEU A 549 -18.60 7.65 -3.71
N VAL A 550 -17.82 8.27 -4.58
CA VAL A 550 -16.54 7.73 -5.03
C VAL A 550 -15.52 7.80 -3.89
N GLU A 551 -15.44 8.92 -3.17
CA GLU A 551 -14.56 9.06 -2.00
C GLU A 551 -14.86 8.02 -0.90
N ALA A 552 -16.12 7.71 -0.65
CA ALA A 552 -16.55 6.65 0.29
C ALA A 552 -16.53 5.25 -0.31
N ALA A 553 -15.94 5.06 -1.50
CA ALA A 553 -15.80 3.76 -2.14
C ALA A 553 -17.15 3.05 -2.44
N PHE A 554 -18.23 3.78 -2.74
CA PHE A 554 -19.50 3.23 -3.24
C PHE A 554 -19.67 3.36 -4.76
N GLY A 555 -19.05 4.38 -5.34
CA GLY A 555 -19.13 4.65 -6.76
C GLY A 555 -17.78 4.61 -7.46
N ARG A 556 -17.82 4.58 -8.78
CA ARG A 556 -16.65 4.77 -9.64
C ARG A 556 -16.92 5.89 -10.64
N ILE A 557 -15.85 6.46 -11.18
CA ILE A 557 -15.97 7.44 -12.25
C ILE A 557 -15.99 6.72 -13.59
N LYS A 558 -16.96 7.07 -14.42
CA LYS A 558 -16.97 6.74 -15.84
C LYS A 558 -17.09 8.00 -16.67
N LEU A 559 -16.52 7.96 -17.87
CA LEU A 559 -16.60 9.06 -18.84
C LEU A 559 -17.74 8.79 -19.82
N PHE A 560 -18.74 9.68 -19.84
CA PHE A 560 -19.83 9.67 -20.82
C PHE A 560 -19.75 10.92 -21.67
N GLU A 561 -19.53 10.77 -22.98
CA GLU A 561 -19.43 11.90 -23.92
C GLU A 561 -18.44 13.00 -23.48
N GLY A 562 -17.34 12.60 -22.83
CA GLY A 562 -16.32 13.51 -22.30
C GLY A 562 -16.64 14.12 -20.92
N ALA A 563 -17.83 13.87 -20.37
CA ALA A 563 -18.19 14.28 -19.02
C ALA A 563 -17.98 13.13 -18.01
N ALA A 564 -17.30 13.43 -16.91
CA ALA A 564 -17.19 12.49 -15.80
C ALA A 564 -18.51 12.40 -15.03
N ARG A 565 -18.90 11.17 -14.70
CA ARG A 565 -20.09 10.86 -13.90
C ARG A 565 -19.74 9.87 -12.81
N THR A 566 -20.38 10.01 -11.65
CA THR A 566 -20.34 8.98 -10.62
C THR A 566 -21.30 7.88 -11.02
N VAL A 567 -20.84 6.63 -10.96
CA VAL A 567 -21.61 5.45 -11.30
C VAL A 567 -21.64 4.48 -10.13
N LEU A 568 -22.85 4.02 -9.78
CA LEU A 568 -23.10 2.95 -8.83
C LEU A 568 -23.59 1.72 -9.60
N ASP A 569 -22.72 0.71 -9.71
CA ASP A 569 -23.01 -0.53 -10.44
C ASP A 569 -22.29 -1.77 -9.88
N GLU A 570 -21.66 -1.64 -8.71
CA GLU A 570 -20.91 -2.73 -8.08
C GLU A 570 -21.86 -3.59 -7.20
N PRO A 571 -21.90 -4.94 -7.35
CA PRO A 571 -22.80 -5.80 -6.58
C PRO A 571 -22.61 -5.68 -5.07
N PHE A 572 -21.35 -5.58 -4.62
CA PHE A 572 -21.04 -5.43 -3.21
C PHE A 572 -21.37 -4.02 -2.67
N ALA A 573 -21.40 -2.98 -3.51
CA ALA A 573 -21.88 -1.66 -3.09
C ALA A 573 -23.38 -1.72 -2.77
N LEU A 574 -24.18 -2.37 -3.62
CA LEU A 574 -25.61 -2.63 -3.35
C LEU A 574 -25.80 -3.44 -2.07
N LYS A 575 -24.99 -4.49 -1.87
CA LYS A 575 -25.04 -5.30 -0.65
C LYS A 575 -24.71 -4.47 0.59
N ALA A 576 -23.68 -3.64 0.53
CA ALA A 576 -23.33 -2.72 1.62
C ALA A 576 -24.43 -1.68 1.88
N THR A 577 -25.08 -1.15 0.85
CA THR A 577 -26.24 -0.26 0.99
C THR A 577 -27.39 -0.94 1.73
N ASN A 578 -27.71 -2.18 1.37
CA ASN A 578 -28.73 -2.97 2.06
C ASN A 578 -28.36 -3.20 3.53
N ASN A 579 -27.13 -3.62 3.82
CA ASN A 579 -26.65 -3.84 5.19
C ASN A 579 -26.64 -2.54 6.01
N TYR A 580 -26.27 -1.41 5.40
CA TYR A 580 -26.31 -0.10 6.03
C TYR A 580 -27.74 0.28 6.45
N PHE A 581 -28.72 0.17 5.53
CA PHE A 581 -30.11 0.52 5.85
C PHE A 581 -30.78 -0.48 6.79
N ARG A 582 -30.42 -1.77 6.75
CA ARG A 582 -30.92 -2.74 7.74
C ARG A 582 -30.64 -2.33 9.18
N GLU A 583 -29.55 -1.60 9.40
CA GLU A 583 -29.13 -1.14 10.73
C GLU A 583 -29.61 0.28 11.02
N LYS A 584 -29.57 1.19 10.03
CA LYS A 584 -29.89 2.61 10.21
C LYS A 584 -31.36 2.96 9.98
N ASP A 585 -32.04 2.23 9.10
CA ASP A 585 -33.45 2.43 8.75
C ASP A 585 -34.12 1.11 8.30
N PRO A 586 -34.43 0.20 9.25
CA PRO A 586 -35.09 -1.07 8.92
C PRO A 586 -36.45 -0.89 8.23
N SER A 587 -37.09 0.26 8.43
CA SER A 587 -38.40 0.57 7.84
C SER A 587 -38.31 0.78 6.34
N LEU A 588 -37.23 1.42 5.86
CA LEU A 588 -36.92 1.59 4.44
C LEU A 588 -36.73 0.24 3.74
N ILE A 589 -35.99 -0.67 4.39
CA ILE A 589 -35.81 -2.04 3.87
C ILE A 589 -37.14 -2.78 3.78
N SER A 590 -37.94 -2.72 4.85
CA SER A 590 -39.26 -3.36 4.88
C SER A 590 -40.22 -2.77 3.83
N ALA A 591 -40.12 -1.47 3.56
CA ALA A 591 -40.87 -0.81 2.50
C ALA A 591 -40.41 -1.26 1.12
N ALA A 592 -39.09 -1.36 0.89
CA ALA A 592 -38.53 -1.87 -0.36
C ALA A 592 -38.93 -3.34 -0.64
N GLU A 593 -38.90 -4.20 0.38
CA GLU A 593 -39.32 -5.61 0.26
C GLU A 593 -40.81 -5.74 -0.06
N ARG A 594 -41.67 -4.96 0.62
CA ARG A 594 -43.10 -4.91 0.30
C ARG A 594 -43.37 -4.38 -1.11
N ALA A 595 -42.65 -3.35 -1.54
CA ALA A 595 -42.81 -2.80 -2.88
C ALA A 595 -42.44 -3.82 -3.98
N MET A 596 -41.45 -4.70 -3.73
CA MET A 596 -41.14 -5.81 -4.64
C MET A 596 -42.24 -6.87 -4.70
N LEU A 597 -42.85 -7.21 -3.56
CA LEU A 597 -43.94 -8.20 -3.50
C LEU A 597 -45.20 -7.75 -4.26
N HIS A 598 -45.41 -6.44 -4.36
CA HIS A 598 -46.56 -5.82 -5.03
C HIS A 598 -46.23 -5.25 -6.42
N SER A 599 -45.03 -5.52 -6.95
CA SER A 599 -44.64 -5.06 -8.28
C SER A 599 -45.09 -6.08 -9.33
N ASP A 600 -45.88 -5.64 -10.31
CA ASP A 600 -46.24 -6.46 -11.49
C ASP A 600 -45.08 -6.63 -12.50
N ASN A 601 -43.90 -6.12 -12.16
CA ASN A 601 -42.72 -6.14 -13.02
C ASN A 601 -42.04 -7.51 -12.87
N ALA A 602 -42.03 -8.32 -13.95
CA ALA A 602 -41.48 -9.68 -13.92
C ALA A 602 -40.02 -9.76 -13.44
N SER A 603 -39.25 -8.67 -13.61
CA SER A 603 -37.87 -8.54 -13.13
C SER A 603 -37.75 -8.38 -11.61
N ALA A 604 -38.77 -7.87 -10.92
CA ALA A 604 -38.80 -7.75 -9.45
C ALA A 604 -38.92 -9.12 -8.75
N HIS A 605 -39.61 -10.09 -9.38
CA HIS A 605 -39.79 -11.44 -8.83
C HIS A 605 -38.54 -12.34 -8.95
N GLY A 606 -37.62 -12.04 -9.88
CA GLY A 606 -36.35 -12.77 -10.05
C GLY A 606 -35.35 -12.60 -8.90
N ASN A 607 -35.52 -11.55 -8.09
CA ASN A 607 -34.64 -11.24 -6.96
C ASN A 607 -35.08 -11.87 -5.62
N MET A 608 -36.31 -12.43 -5.52
CA MET A 608 -36.75 -13.12 -4.29
C MET A 608 -36.03 -14.47 -4.06
N GLY A 609 -35.45 -15.08 -5.10
CA GLY A 609 -34.80 -16.40 -5.04
C GLY A 609 -33.29 -16.39 -4.78
N LYS A 610 -32.67 -15.24 -4.46
CA LYS A 610 -31.21 -15.08 -4.32
C LYS A 610 -30.75 -14.57 -2.95
N HIS A 611 -31.51 -14.81 -1.88
CA HIS A 611 -31.17 -14.41 -0.51
C HIS A 611 -30.42 -15.47 0.28
#